data_AF-A0A371R3E8-F1
#
_entry.id   AF-A0A371R3E8-F1
#
_cell.length_a   1.000
_cell.length_b   1.000
_cell.length_c   1.000
_cell.angle_alpha   90.00
_cell.angle_beta   90.00
_cell.angle_gamma   90.00
#
_symmetry.space_group_name_H-M   'P 1'
#
loop_
_entity.id
_entity.type
_entity.pdbx_description
1 polymer ?
#
loop_
_entity_poly.entity_id
_entity_poly.type
_entity_poly.pdbx_seq_one_letter_code
_entity_poly.pdbx_strand_id
1 'polypeptide(L)'
;MQHVEFLLRYIETKIGKASKLRYHEDNYAYHLMAWFKDVEVPTELNCFDEERGLLGGRRVFCYDEVEERKLSIVLQISKNKVNMAMVSLFKQGVPLIWPPRKKQ
;
A
#
# COMPACT_ATOMS: atom_id res chain seq x y z
N MET A 1 -8.03 -17.52 0.00
CA MET A 1 -7.21 -17.31 -1.24
C MET A 1 -7.64 -16.06 -2.00
N GLN A 2 -8.93 -15.79 -2.20
CA GLN A 2 -9.42 -14.62 -2.96
C GLN A 2 -8.82 -13.26 -2.55
N HIS A 3 -8.57 -12.99 -1.26
CA HIS A 3 -7.98 -11.72 -0.82
C HIS A 3 -6.52 -11.56 -1.25
N VAL A 4 -5.74 -12.64 -1.28
CA VAL A 4 -4.33 -12.61 -1.71
C VAL A 4 -4.26 -12.35 -3.21
N GLU A 5 -5.09 -13.03 -4.00
CA GLU A 5 -5.18 -12.81 -5.44
C GLU A 5 -5.63 -11.39 -5.77
N PHE A 6 -6.62 -10.87 -5.04
CA PHE A 6 -7.05 -9.47 -5.17
C PHE A 6 -5.92 -8.49 -4.88
N LEU A 7 -5.21 -8.67 -3.75
CA LEU A 7 -4.09 -7.82 -3.36
C LEU A 7 -2.94 -7.90 -4.38
N LEU A 8 -2.63 -9.08 -4.88
CA LEU A 8 -1.63 -9.28 -5.92
C LEU A 8 -2.02 -8.55 -7.20
N ARG A 9 -3.25 -8.75 -7.69
CA ARG A 9 -3.78 -8.07 -8.88
C ARG A 9 -3.70 -6.56 -8.70
N TYR A 10 -4.13 -6.05 -7.56
CA TYR A 10 -4.07 -4.63 -7.25
C TYR A 10 -2.63 -4.08 -7.29
N ILE A 11 -1.67 -4.77 -6.67
CA ILE A 11 -0.26 -4.36 -6.70
C ILE A 11 0.27 -4.34 -8.13
N GLU A 12 0.02 -5.38 -8.91
CA GLU A 12 0.53 -5.48 -10.28
C GLU A 12 -0.06 -4.42 -11.20
N THR A 13 -1.34 -4.05 -11.02
CA THR A 13 -2.00 -3.04 -11.85
C THR A 13 -1.73 -1.61 -11.42
N LYS A 14 -1.68 -1.32 -10.11
CA LYS A 14 -1.56 0.05 -9.58
C LYS A 14 -0.15 0.47 -9.24
N ILE A 15 0.77 -0.48 -9.01
CA ILE A 15 2.14 -0.19 -8.58
C ILE A 15 3.14 -0.76 -9.57
N GLY A 16 3.13 -2.08 -9.77
CA GLY A 16 4.00 -2.75 -10.73
C GLY A 16 4.32 -4.19 -10.34
N LYS A 17 5.19 -4.82 -11.13
CA LYS A 17 5.55 -6.23 -10.95
C LYS A 17 6.47 -6.44 -9.75
N ALA A 18 5.99 -7.15 -8.74
CA ALA A 18 6.76 -7.46 -7.55
C ALA A 18 7.86 -8.51 -7.82
N SER A 19 9.02 -8.33 -7.20
CA SER A 19 10.13 -9.29 -7.22
C SER A 19 10.06 -10.31 -6.08
N LYS A 20 9.38 -9.95 -4.99
CA LYS A 20 9.16 -10.77 -3.81
C LYS A 20 7.85 -10.34 -3.16
N LEU A 21 7.15 -11.31 -2.57
CA LEU A 21 5.91 -11.11 -1.85
C LEU A 21 6.00 -11.72 -0.46
N ARG A 22 5.32 -11.12 0.51
CA ARG A 22 5.09 -11.71 1.84
C ARG A 22 3.70 -11.35 2.31
N TYR A 23 2.89 -12.37 2.53
CA TYR A 23 1.55 -12.24 3.08
C TYR A 23 1.58 -12.27 4.61
N HIS A 24 0.70 -11.49 5.21
CA HIS A 24 0.41 -11.51 6.64
C HIS A 24 -1.05 -11.13 6.87
N GLU A 25 -1.66 -11.62 7.94
CA GLU A 25 -3.03 -11.30 8.33
C GLU A 25 -3.05 -11.00 9.82
N ASP A 26 -3.78 -9.96 10.19
CA ASP A 26 -4.07 -9.61 11.58
C ASP A 26 -5.59 -9.54 11.84
N ASN A 27 -5.99 -9.01 12.99
CA ASN A 27 -7.40 -8.92 13.36
C ASN A 27 -8.22 -7.95 12.48
N TYR A 28 -7.57 -7.02 11.78
CA TYR A 28 -8.20 -5.91 11.08
C TYR A 28 -8.02 -5.97 9.57
N ALA A 29 -6.96 -6.58 9.06
CA ALA A 29 -6.66 -6.55 7.64
C ALA A 29 -5.88 -7.77 7.12
N TYR A 30 -5.93 -7.90 5.80
CA TYR A 30 -5.08 -8.77 5.01
C TYR A 30 -3.96 -7.93 4.40
N HIS A 31 -2.71 -8.26 4.69
CA HIS A 31 -1.54 -7.50 4.24
C HIS A 31 -0.75 -8.27 3.20
N LEU A 32 -0.39 -7.59 2.13
CA LEU A 32 0.58 -8.06 1.16
C LEU A 32 1.72 -7.06 1.05
N MET A 33 2.89 -7.48 1.53
CA MET A 33 4.14 -6.76 1.31
C MET A 33 4.74 -7.21 -0.01
N ALA A 34 5.12 -6.26 -0.85
CA ALA A 34 5.75 -6.47 -2.15
C ALA A 34 7.03 -5.67 -2.25
N TRP A 35 8.11 -6.30 -2.73
CA TRP A 35 9.39 -5.64 -2.99
C TRP A 35 9.62 -5.46 -4.48
N PHE A 36 10.22 -4.34 -4.86
CA PHE A 36 10.42 -3.94 -6.25
C PHE A 36 11.90 -3.62 -6.49
N LYS A 37 12.36 -3.83 -7.72
CA LYS A 37 13.73 -3.50 -8.12
C LYS A 37 13.81 -2.12 -8.77
N ASP A 38 12.86 -1.80 -9.65
CA ASP A 38 12.89 -0.58 -10.44
C ASP A 38 11.46 -0.16 -10.85
N VAL A 39 10.69 0.34 -9.89
CA VAL A 39 9.31 0.78 -10.10
C VAL A 39 9.20 2.26 -9.76
N GLU A 40 8.61 3.03 -10.68
CA GLU A 40 8.33 4.46 -10.47
C GLU A 40 7.25 4.67 -9.40
N VAL A 41 7.23 5.86 -8.82
CA VAL A 41 6.18 6.23 -7.85
C VAL A 41 4.84 6.37 -8.58
N PRO A 42 3.79 5.63 -8.19
CA PRO A 42 2.48 5.72 -8.82
C PRO A 42 1.87 7.11 -8.63
N THR A 43 1.27 7.66 -9.68
CA THR A 43 0.62 8.99 -9.66
C THR A 43 -0.89 8.94 -9.40
N GLU A 44 -1.51 7.77 -9.55
CA GLU A 44 -2.97 7.59 -9.42
C GLU A 44 -3.46 7.35 -7.98
N LEU A 45 -2.55 7.27 -6.99
CA LEU A 45 -2.91 6.96 -5.62
C LEU A 45 -3.22 8.22 -4.81
N ASN A 46 -4.26 8.16 -3.98
CA ASN A 46 -4.59 9.24 -3.04
C ASN A 46 -3.63 9.19 -1.85
N CYS A 47 -2.67 10.09 -1.78
CA CYS A 47 -1.62 10.11 -0.76
C CYS A 47 -1.65 11.41 0.05
N PHE A 48 -1.40 11.34 1.36
CA PHE A 48 -1.56 12.50 2.26
C PHE A 48 -0.43 12.73 3.27
N ASP A 49 0.48 11.77 3.46
CA ASP A 49 1.61 11.94 4.39
C ASP A 49 2.93 11.39 3.83
N GLU A 50 4.00 12.17 4.03
CA GLU A 50 5.38 11.82 3.74
C GLU A 50 6.18 11.83 5.05
N GLU A 51 6.61 10.67 5.53
CA GLU A 51 7.63 10.55 6.56
C GLU A 51 9.00 10.49 5.91
N ARG A 52 9.89 11.45 6.21
CA ARG A 52 11.28 11.43 5.74
C ARG A 52 12.12 10.55 6.65
N GLY A 53 12.81 9.56 6.07
CA GLY A 53 13.80 8.73 6.75
C GLY A 53 15.20 9.34 6.70
N LEU A 54 16.10 8.83 7.55
CA LEU A 54 17.45 9.34 7.80
C LEU A 54 18.40 9.31 6.58
N LEU A 55 18.12 8.52 5.54
CA LEU A 55 19.01 8.30 4.38
C LEU A 55 18.36 8.68 3.04
N GLY A 56 17.48 9.68 3.03
CA GLY A 56 16.79 10.14 1.82
C GLY A 56 15.71 9.17 1.29
N GLY A 57 15.46 8.08 2.01
CA GLY A 57 14.26 7.28 1.83
C GLY A 57 13.06 8.01 2.44
N ARG A 58 11.90 7.92 1.82
CA ARG A 58 10.64 8.42 2.37
C ARG A 58 9.59 7.33 2.40
N ARG A 59 8.70 7.41 3.38
CA ARG A 59 7.49 6.60 3.44
C ARG A 59 6.32 7.50 3.05
N VAL A 60 5.51 7.03 2.11
CA VAL A 60 4.30 7.71 1.67
C VAL A 60 3.09 6.87 2.04
N PHE A 61 2.12 7.49 2.70
CA PHE A 61 0.86 6.87 3.06
C PHE A 61 -0.21 7.26 2.05
N CYS A 62 -0.84 6.24 1.48
CA CYS A 62 -1.91 6.38 0.51
C CYS A 62 -3.10 5.49 0.87
N TYR A 63 -4.22 5.76 0.25
CA TYR A 63 -5.44 4.99 0.40
C TYR A 63 -6.15 4.84 -0.94
N ASP A 64 -6.92 3.77 -1.08
CA ASP A 64 -7.77 3.55 -2.25
C ASP A 64 -9.03 2.77 -1.87
N GLU A 65 -10.04 2.83 -2.74
CA GLU A 65 -11.28 2.09 -2.61
C GLU A 65 -11.64 1.43 -3.95
N VAL A 66 -11.67 0.10 -3.96
CA VAL A 66 -11.94 -0.69 -5.17
C VAL A 66 -13.06 -1.66 -4.87
N GLU A 67 -14.16 -1.59 -5.63
CA GLU A 67 -15.31 -2.48 -5.41
C GLU A 67 -15.81 -2.46 -3.95
N GLU A 68 -15.93 -1.25 -3.37
CA GLU A 68 -16.30 -1.00 -1.95
C GLU A 68 -15.30 -1.56 -0.91
N ARG A 69 -14.14 -2.04 -1.36
CA ARG A 69 -13.06 -2.54 -0.50
C ARG A 69 -12.05 -1.43 -0.21
N LYS A 70 -11.87 -1.14 1.07
CA LYS A 70 -10.96 -0.09 1.55
C LYS A 70 -9.55 -0.63 1.70
N LEU A 71 -8.59 0.10 1.15
CA LEU A 71 -7.18 -0.28 1.07
C LEU A 71 -6.29 0.80 1.70
N SER A 72 -5.40 0.38 2.59
CA SER A 72 -4.27 1.19 3.03
C SER A 72 -3.02 0.80 2.24
N ILE A 73 -2.32 1.77 1.69
CA ILE A 73 -1.08 1.56 0.93
C ILE A 73 0.04 2.33 1.62
N VAL A 74 1.11 1.63 1.97
CA VAL A 74 2.35 2.25 2.44
C VAL A 74 3.41 2.03 1.38
N LEU A 75 3.92 3.12 0.79
CA LEU A 75 5.02 3.07 -0.16
C LEU A 75 6.32 3.44 0.53
N GLN A 76 7.33 2.59 0.40
CA GLN A 76 8.70 2.93 0.77
C GLN A 76 9.48 3.30 -0.50
N ILE A 77 9.95 4.53 -0.54
CA ILE A 77 10.57 5.14 -1.71
C ILE A 77 12.03 5.46 -1.38
N SER A 78 12.95 5.11 -2.28
CA SER A 78 14.35 5.50 -2.22
C SER A 78 14.83 5.89 -3.62
N LYS A 79 15.61 6.97 -3.73
CA LYS A 79 16.09 7.47 -5.04
C LYS A 79 14.93 7.68 -6.04
N ASN A 80 13.79 8.18 -5.57
CA ASN A 80 12.55 8.37 -6.34
C ASN A 80 11.93 7.09 -6.93
N LYS A 81 12.35 5.90 -6.49
CA LYS A 81 11.76 4.62 -6.90
C LYS A 81 11.08 3.95 -5.72
N VAL A 82 9.97 3.26 -5.96
CA VAL A 82 9.35 2.38 -4.96
C VAL A 82 10.22 1.14 -4.81
N ASN A 83 10.69 0.87 -3.60
CA ASN A 83 11.46 -0.34 -3.28
C ASN A 83 10.60 -1.39 -2.56
N MET A 84 9.55 -0.95 -1.88
CA MET A 84 8.60 -1.81 -1.18
C MET A 84 7.25 -1.11 -1.07
N ALA A 85 6.18 -1.89 -1.15
CA ALA A 85 4.83 -1.45 -0.85
C ALA A 85 4.19 -2.46 0.11
N MET A 86 3.43 -1.97 1.07
CA MET A 86 2.49 -2.78 1.84
C MET A 86 1.08 -2.36 1.49
N VAL A 87 0.31 -3.28 0.92
CA VAL A 87 -1.12 -3.07 0.66
C VAL A 87 -1.91 -3.86 1.68
N SER A 88 -2.81 -3.17 2.38
CA SER A 88 -3.64 -3.73 3.45
C SER A 88 -5.10 -3.61 3.06
N LEU A 89 -5.76 -4.74 2.84
CA LEU A 89 -7.20 -4.83 2.61
C LEU A 89 -7.90 -4.98 3.97
N PHE A 90 -8.69 -3.99 4.35
CA PHE A 90 -9.42 -4.05 5.62
C PHE A 90 -10.56 -5.07 5.57
N LYS A 91 -10.74 -5.80 6.67
CA LYS A 91 -11.86 -6.72 6.87
C LYS A 91 -13.17 -5.94 7.00
N GLN A 92 -14.28 -6.57 6.60
CA GLN A 92 -15.60 -5.96 6.74
C GLN A 92 -15.92 -5.68 8.22
N GLY A 93 -16.57 -4.54 8.48
CA GLY A 93 -16.99 -4.14 9.83
C GLY A 93 -15.89 -3.56 10.72
N VAL A 94 -14.65 -3.45 10.23
CA VAL A 94 -13.58 -2.78 10.99
C VAL A 94 -13.92 -1.29 11.14
N PRO A 95 -13.82 -0.72 12.36
CA PRO A 95 -14.07 0.70 12.58
C PRO A 95 -12.95 1.52 11.92
N LEU A 96 -13.28 2.16 10.79
CA LEU A 96 -12.36 2.98 10.00
C LEU A 96 -12.89 4.40 9.88
N ILE A 97 -12.01 5.37 10.03
CA ILE A 97 -12.26 6.74 9.57
C ILE A 97 -11.87 6.78 8.09
N TRP A 98 -12.84 7.06 7.22
CA TRP A 98 -12.64 7.01 5.76
C TRP A 98 -13.26 8.22 5.05
N PRO A 99 -12.53 8.91 4.15
CA PRO A 99 -11.10 8.73 3.87
C PRO A 99 -10.25 9.05 5.09
N PRO A 100 -9.05 8.45 5.21
CA PRO A 100 -8.12 8.81 6.27
C PRO A 100 -7.76 10.29 6.11
N ARG A 101 -7.83 11.02 7.22
CA ARG A 101 -7.43 12.43 7.27
C ARG A 101 -6.08 12.51 7.95
N LYS A 102 -5.18 13.34 7.43
CA LYS A 102 -3.97 13.74 8.14
C LYS A 102 -4.37 14.25 9.52
N LYS A 103 -3.79 13.68 10.58
CA LYS A 103 -3.93 14.27 11.92
C LYS A 103 -3.31 15.67 11.85
N GLN A 104 -4.13 16.69 12.11
CA GLN A 104 -3.67 18.07 12.28
C GLN A 104 -2.80 18.18 13.52
#